data_AF-A0A958NSY8-F1
#
_entry.id   AF-A0A958NSY8-F1
#
_cell.length_a   1.000
_cell.length_b   1.000
_cell.length_c   1.000
_cell.angle_alpha   90.00
_cell.angle_beta   90.00
_cell.angle_gamma   90.00
#
_symmetry.space_group_name_H-M   'P 1'
#
loop_
_entity.id
_entity.type
_entity.pdbx_description
1 polymer ?
#
loop_
_entity_poly.entity_id
_entity_poly.type
_entity_poly.pdbx_seq_one_letter_code
_entity_poly.pdbx_strand_id
1 'polypeptide(L)'
;MKNFMLYFVLVSTILSSCSKEKNSPVSPSVPNNQSSSVKYIPLAVGNYWVYETYSIDTLNNKTLISVDSAYVSNTITINGHSYYVLDGDPYAINAIGSPIRNSHDSVIFYDSGNFQEHTLFTSNHLGQVYSTSTLDNGSPTNPVNLMELDVWTNPKKTITTSLGSFSCFERQTRATPLVPYPHGVRNFYTYYYESIGVLVNEFFFFSSPNKYESRLVRYHLN
;
A
#
# COMPACT_ATOMS: atom_id res chain seq x y z
N MET A 1 -35.91 -47.46 35.64
CA MET A 1 -35.17 -46.18 35.56
C MET A 1 -33.69 -46.40 35.90
N LYS A 2 -32.92 -47.09 35.04
CA LYS A 2 -31.51 -47.44 35.32
C LYS A 2 -30.56 -47.29 34.13
N ASN A 3 -31.09 -46.95 32.94
CA ASN A 3 -30.31 -46.91 31.70
C ASN A 3 -30.06 -45.47 31.18
N PHE A 4 -30.51 -44.44 31.89
CA PHE A 4 -30.37 -43.05 31.44
C PHE A 4 -29.11 -42.35 31.98
N MET A 5 -28.43 -42.94 32.97
CA MET A 5 -27.29 -42.31 33.63
C MET A 5 -25.93 -42.58 32.93
N LEU A 6 -25.89 -43.53 31.98
CA LEU A 6 -24.64 -43.86 31.28
C LEU A 6 -24.36 -42.97 30.05
N TYR A 7 -25.37 -42.27 29.53
CA TYR A 7 -25.23 -41.46 28.31
C TYR A 7 -24.65 -40.05 28.58
N PHE A 8 -24.69 -39.57 29.82
CA PHE A 8 -24.20 -38.23 30.16
C PHE A 8 -22.68 -38.19 30.41
N VAL A 9 -22.03 -39.33 30.64
CA VAL A 9 -20.58 -39.41 30.90
C VAL A 9 -19.77 -39.50 29.59
N LEU A 10 -20.35 -39.99 28.50
CA LEU A 10 -19.64 -40.17 27.22
C LEU A 10 -19.54 -38.88 26.37
N VAL A 11 -20.31 -37.83 26.70
CA VAL A 11 -20.35 -36.58 25.92
C VAL A 11 -19.43 -35.49 26.51
N SER A 12 -18.89 -35.67 27.72
CA SER A 12 -18.12 -34.63 28.41
C SER A 12 -16.61 -34.60 28.08
N THR A 13 -16.09 -35.50 27.25
CA THR A 13 -14.63 -35.63 27.01
C THR A 13 -14.14 -35.05 25.68
N ILE A 14 -14.96 -34.29 24.94
CA ILE A 14 -14.56 -33.74 23.62
C ILE A 14 -14.17 -32.25 23.65
N LEU A 15 -14.03 -31.62 24.83
CA LEU A 15 -13.77 -30.17 24.93
C LEU A 15 -12.40 -29.78 25.51
N SER A 16 -11.34 -30.59 25.35
CA SER A 16 -9.99 -30.14 25.72
C SER A 16 -8.90 -30.76 24.89
N SER A 17 -8.66 -30.18 23.71
CA SER A 17 -7.31 -30.13 23.13
C SER A 17 -7.23 -29.02 22.09
N CYS A 18 -7.36 -27.77 22.54
CA CYS A 18 -6.86 -26.63 21.77
C CYS A 18 -5.49 -26.28 22.37
N SER A 19 -4.44 -26.92 21.86
CA SER A 19 -3.08 -26.49 22.15
C SER A 19 -2.92 -25.08 21.61
N LYS A 20 -2.68 -24.10 22.49
CA LYS A 20 -2.15 -22.80 22.08
C LYS A 20 -0.76 -23.06 21.51
N GLU A 21 -0.68 -23.33 20.21
CA GLU A 21 0.56 -23.15 19.48
C GLU A 21 0.94 -21.68 19.64
N LYS A 22 2.08 -21.46 20.31
CA LYS A 22 2.76 -20.18 20.26
C LYS A 22 3.14 -20.00 18.80
N ASN A 23 2.35 -19.21 18.08
CA ASN A 23 2.75 -18.64 16.80
C ASN A 23 3.99 -17.79 17.09
N SER A 24 5.16 -18.41 16.96
CA SER A 24 6.39 -17.69 16.67
C SER A 24 6.10 -16.84 15.44
N PRO A 25 6.54 -15.57 15.40
CA PRO A 25 6.38 -14.76 14.20
C PRO A 25 7.09 -15.50 13.08
N VAL A 26 6.31 -16.04 12.15
CA VAL A 26 6.80 -16.53 10.87
C VAL A 26 7.38 -15.29 10.21
N SER A 27 8.70 -15.16 10.27
CA SER A 27 9.42 -14.24 9.39
C SER A 27 9.01 -14.65 7.99
N PRO A 28 8.34 -13.80 7.20
CA PRO A 28 7.93 -14.19 5.87
C PRO A 28 9.20 -14.45 5.07
N SER A 29 9.49 -15.72 4.81
CA SER A 29 10.56 -16.11 3.91
C SER A 29 10.15 -15.65 2.52
N VAL A 30 10.85 -14.63 2.01
CA VAL A 30 10.73 -14.20 0.62
C VAL A 30 10.93 -15.43 -0.27
N PRO A 31 9.99 -15.77 -1.16
CA PRO A 31 10.14 -16.93 -2.05
C PRO A 31 11.40 -16.75 -2.89
N ASN A 32 12.42 -17.58 -2.62
CA ASN A 32 13.64 -17.61 -3.41
C ASN A 32 13.41 -18.52 -4.62
N ASN A 33 12.65 -18.03 -5.60
CA ASN A 33 12.60 -18.54 -6.97
C ASN A 33 11.69 -17.64 -7.79
N GLN A 34 12.25 -16.82 -8.68
CA GLN A 34 11.64 -16.51 -9.98
C GLN A 34 12.59 -15.66 -10.83
N SER A 35 12.96 -16.23 -11.98
CA SER A 35 13.18 -15.61 -13.29
C SER A 35 13.56 -14.12 -13.33
N SER A 36 14.71 -13.84 -13.92
CA SER A 36 15.42 -12.57 -14.21
C SER A 36 14.62 -11.34 -14.72
N SER A 37 13.52 -10.98 -14.07
CA SER A 37 12.92 -9.65 -14.14
C SER A 37 12.38 -9.35 -12.75
N VAL A 38 13.19 -8.71 -11.88
CA VAL A 38 12.67 -8.25 -10.59
C VAL A 38 11.69 -7.13 -10.87
N LYS A 39 10.42 -7.53 -10.78
CA LYS A 39 9.20 -6.76 -10.92
C LYS A 39 8.96 -6.10 -9.58
N TYR A 40 9.11 -4.79 -9.49
CA TYR A 40 9.01 -4.04 -8.24
C TYR A 40 7.86 -4.55 -7.38
N ILE A 41 6.63 -4.56 -7.91
CA ILE A 41 5.47 -5.10 -7.19
C ILE A 41 5.26 -6.55 -7.66
N PRO A 42 5.22 -7.54 -6.77
CA PRO A 42 4.83 -8.89 -7.13
C PRO A 42 3.34 -8.91 -7.49
N LEU A 43 3.05 -8.78 -8.78
CA LEU A 43 1.70 -8.76 -9.33
C LEU A 43 1.32 -10.15 -9.83
N ALA A 44 0.50 -10.85 -9.05
CA ALA A 44 -0.18 -12.08 -9.43
C ALA A 44 -1.55 -12.11 -8.77
N VAL A 45 -2.57 -12.61 -9.48
CA VAL A 45 -3.93 -12.76 -8.92
C VAL A 45 -3.85 -13.61 -7.66
N GLY A 46 -4.50 -13.15 -6.59
CA GLY A 46 -4.45 -13.76 -5.26
C GLY A 46 -3.34 -13.24 -4.34
N ASN A 47 -2.38 -12.45 -4.83
CA ASN A 47 -1.46 -11.72 -3.95
C ASN A 47 -2.23 -10.66 -3.16
N TYR A 48 -1.86 -10.46 -1.89
CA TYR A 48 -2.45 -9.42 -1.05
C TYR A 48 -1.46 -8.77 -0.07
N TRP A 49 -1.82 -7.56 0.37
CA TRP A 49 -1.10 -6.75 1.34
C TRP A 49 -2.09 -6.19 2.36
N VAL A 50 -1.78 -6.30 3.64
CA VAL A 50 -2.59 -5.78 4.74
C VAL A 50 -1.88 -4.60 5.38
N TYR A 51 -2.57 -3.48 5.46
CA TYR A 51 -2.07 -2.23 6.03
C TYR A 51 -2.83 -1.85 7.29
N GLU A 52 -2.08 -1.32 8.27
CA GLU A 52 -2.65 -0.46 9.30
C GLU A 52 -2.56 0.99 8.83
N THR A 53 -3.70 1.68 8.75
CA THR A 53 -3.75 3.10 8.39
C THR A 53 -4.00 3.94 9.63
N TYR A 54 -3.13 4.93 9.83
CA TYR A 54 -3.20 5.87 10.92
C TYR A 54 -3.58 7.26 10.41
N SER A 55 -4.45 7.97 11.13
CA SER A 55 -4.56 9.43 11.04
C SER A 55 -3.60 10.05 12.05
N ILE A 56 -2.86 11.06 11.61
CA ILE A 56 -1.84 11.77 12.39
C ILE A 56 -2.25 13.23 12.44
N ASP A 57 -2.58 13.72 13.63
CA ASP A 57 -2.98 15.11 13.83
C ASP A 57 -1.77 16.08 13.79
N THR A 58 -2.05 17.37 13.92
CA THR A 58 -1.02 18.42 13.89
C THR A 58 -0.09 18.40 15.10
N LEU A 59 -0.42 17.66 16.15
CA LEU A 59 0.39 17.43 17.35
C LEU A 59 1.16 16.09 17.28
N ASN A 60 1.10 15.39 16.15
CA ASN A 60 1.67 14.06 15.91
C ASN A 60 1.04 12.91 16.73
N ASN A 61 -0.18 13.09 17.27
CA ASN A 61 -0.91 11.98 17.84
C ASN A 61 -1.41 11.05 16.74
N LYS A 62 -1.18 9.74 16.91
CA LYS A 62 -1.58 8.72 15.93
C LYS A 62 -2.84 8.01 16.39
N THR A 63 -3.85 7.98 15.52
CA THR A 63 -5.08 7.22 15.71
C THR A 63 -5.19 6.17 14.62
N LEU A 64 -5.29 4.88 14.98
CA LEU A 64 -5.55 3.81 14.02
C LEU A 64 -6.99 3.96 13.48
N ILE A 65 -7.14 4.02 12.16
CA ILE A 65 -8.44 4.22 11.49
C ILE A 65 -8.86 3.07 10.58
N SER A 66 -7.93 2.24 10.11
CA SER A 66 -8.24 1.05 9.32
C SER A 66 -7.16 -0.04 9.50
N VAL A 67 -7.58 -1.30 9.44
CA VAL A 67 -6.70 -2.47 9.30
C VAL A 67 -7.32 -3.38 8.25
N ASP A 68 -6.88 -3.24 7.02
CA ASP A 68 -7.49 -3.95 5.91
C ASP A 68 -6.51 -4.14 4.75
N SER A 69 -6.96 -4.78 3.69
CA SER A 69 -6.15 -5.31 2.62
C SER A 69 -6.40 -4.65 1.28
N ALA A 70 -5.36 -4.65 0.46
CA ALA A 70 -5.46 -4.57 -0.99
C ALA A 70 -5.02 -5.92 -1.57
N TYR A 71 -5.73 -6.42 -2.56
CA TYR A 71 -5.43 -7.71 -3.19
C TYR A 71 -5.64 -7.65 -4.70
N VAL A 72 -4.84 -8.43 -5.44
CA VAL A 72 -4.95 -8.52 -6.89
C VAL A 72 -6.15 -9.41 -7.24
N SER A 73 -7.22 -8.83 -7.76
CA SER A 73 -8.49 -9.52 -8.01
C SER A 73 -8.55 -10.14 -9.40
N ASN A 74 -8.07 -9.44 -10.42
CA ASN A 74 -8.03 -9.94 -11.79
C ASN A 74 -6.96 -9.22 -12.63
N THR A 75 -6.94 -9.54 -13.92
CA THR A 75 -6.14 -8.85 -14.94
C THR A 75 -7.05 -8.31 -16.03
N ILE A 76 -6.72 -7.13 -16.55
CA ILE A 76 -7.38 -6.50 -17.69
C ILE A 76 -6.35 -6.15 -18.76
N THR A 77 -6.79 -6.00 -20.02
CA THR A 77 -5.91 -5.57 -21.12
C THR A 77 -6.29 -4.17 -21.57
N ILE A 78 -5.32 -3.26 -21.55
CA ILE A 78 -5.48 -1.86 -21.97
C ILE A 78 -4.33 -1.55 -22.94
N ASN A 79 -4.65 -1.06 -24.14
CA ASN A 79 -3.67 -0.71 -25.18
C ASN A 79 -2.63 -1.83 -25.47
N GLY A 80 -3.05 -3.10 -25.40
CA GLY A 80 -2.18 -4.25 -25.63
C GLY A 80 -1.28 -4.64 -24.44
N HIS A 81 -1.37 -3.94 -23.32
CA HIS A 81 -0.66 -4.27 -22.08
C HIS A 81 -1.59 -4.92 -21.06
N SER A 82 -1.10 -5.95 -20.37
CA SER A 82 -1.78 -6.56 -19.24
C SER A 82 -1.57 -5.74 -17.97
N TYR A 83 -2.67 -5.33 -17.36
CA TYR A 83 -2.76 -4.64 -16.09
C TYR A 83 -3.38 -5.55 -15.04
N TYR A 84 -2.96 -5.35 -13.80
CA TYR A 84 -3.50 -6.02 -12.63
C TYR A 84 -4.43 -5.05 -11.91
N VAL A 85 -5.65 -5.48 -11.66
CA VAL A 85 -6.63 -4.72 -10.87
C VAL A 85 -6.49 -5.14 -9.43
N LEU A 86 -6.38 -4.16 -8.55
CA LEU A 86 -6.43 -4.36 -7.12
C LEU A 86 -7.78 -3.86 -6.59
N ASP A 87 -8.37 -4.70 -5.73
CA ASP A 87 -9.57 -4.41 -4.94
C ASP A 87 -9.22 -4.47 -3.44
N GLY A 88 -10.16 -4.03 -2.59
CA GLY A 88 -9.97 -3.97 -1.14
C GLY A 88 -10.32 -2.61 -0.53
N ASP A 89 -9.71 -2.32 0.62
CA ASP A 89 -9.93 -1.06 1.36
C ASP A 89 -9.34 0.15 0.61
N PRO A 90 -10.04 1.29 0.57
CA PRO A 90 -9.57 2.47 -0.16
C PRO A 90 -8.20 3.00 0.28
N TYR A 91 -7.84 2.91 1.56
CA TYR A 91 -6.54 3.34 2.06
C TYR A 91 -5.43 2.36 1.70
N ALA A 92 -5.73 1.06 1.71
CA ALA A 92 -4.81 0.02 1.26
C ALA A 92 -4.58 0.11 -0.26
N ILE A 93 -5.64 0.30 -1.05
CA ILE A 93 -5.54 0.51 -2.50
C ILE A 93 -4.77 1.79 -2.80
N ASN A 94 -5.04 2.90 -2.09
CA ASN A 94 -4.32 4.16 -2.28
C ASN A 94 -2.81 4.02 -2.06
N ALA A 95 -2.39 3.14 -1.15
CA ALA A 95 -0.97 2.88 -0.91
C ALA A 95 -0.26 2.24 -2.11
N ILE A 96 -0.95 1.41 -2.89
CA ILE A 96 -0.35 0.63 -3.99
C ILE A 96 -0.67 1.22 -5.38
N GLY A 97 -1.90 1.68 -5.59
CA GLY A 97 -2.47 2.06 -6.89
C GLY A 97 -3.22 0.91 -7.58
N SER A 98 -4.17 1.23 -8.46
CA SER A 98 -4.98 0.26 -9.23
C SER A 98 -5.71 0.94 -10.38
N PRO A 99 -5.67 0.42 -11.63
CA PRO A 99 -4.94 -0.77 -12.08
C PRO A 99 -3.47 -0.47 -12.37
N ILE A 100 -2.59 -1.45 -12.15
CA ILE A 100 -1.14 -1.27 -12.31
C ILE A 100 -0.46 -2.40 -13.08
N ARG A 101 0.70 -2.10 -13.67
CA ARG A 101 1.59 -3.09 -14.27
C ARG A 101 3.04 -2.78 -13.95
N ASN A 102 3.89 -3.81 -13.96
CA ASN A 102 5.33 -3.61 -13.99
C ASN A 102 5.78 -3.39 -15.43
N SER A 103 6.75 -2.49 -15.62
CA SER A 103 7.32 -2.13 -16.91
C SER A 103 8.81 -1.92 -16.76
N HIS A 104 9.63 -2.93 -17.08
CA HIS A 104 11.07 -2.94 -16.83
C HIS A 104 11.39 -2.44 -15.41
N ASP A 105 11.91 -1.21 -15.30
CA ASP A 105 12.38 -0.56 -14.08
C ASP A 105 11.31 0.31 -13.37
N SER A 106 10.04 0.20 -13.77
CA SER A 106 8.96 1.07 -13.34
C SER A 106 7.68 0.32 -12.98
N VAL A 107 6.88 0.94 -12.11
CA VAL A 107 5.47 0.60 -11.87
C VAL A 107 4.60 1.65 -12.55
N ILE A 108 3.69 1.20 -13.39
CA ILE A 108 2.81 2.06 -14.19
C ILE A 108 1.38 1.90 -13.69
N PHE A 109 0.71 3.01 -13.42
CA PHE A 109 -0.72 3.14 -13.18
C PHE A 109 -1.41 3.63 -14.44
N TYR A 110 -2.59 3.09 -14.73
CA TYR A 110 -3.42 3.61 -15.82
C TYR A 110 -4.60 4.41 -15.25
N ASP A 111 -4.62 5.71 -15.53
CA ASP A 111 -5.73 6.59 -15.19
C ASP A 111 -6.82 6.48 -16.26
N SER A 112 -7.90 5.78 -15.93
CA SER A 112 -9.06 5.65 -16.81
C SER A 112 -9.83 6.96 -17.03
N GLY A 113 -9.66 7.95 -16.14
CA GLY A 113 -10.31 9.26 -16.28
C GLY A 113 -9.70 10.09 -17.41
N ASN A 114 -8.38 9.98 -17.59
CA ASN A 114 -7.63 10.72 -18.61
C ASN A 114 -7.11 9.83 -19.75
N PHE A 115 -7.32 8.52 -19.68
CA PHE A 115 -6.81 7.50 -20.61
C PHE A 115 -5.27 7.51 -20.74
N GLN A 116 -4.55 7.82 -19.66
CA GLN A 116 -3.11 8.04 -19.64
C GLN A 116 -2.40 7.09 -18.67
N GLU A 117 -1.15 6.78 -18.99
CA GLU A 117 -0.26 6.03 -18.09
C GLU A 117 0.56 7.00 -17.22
N HIS A 118 0.60 6.72 -15.92
CA HIS A 118 1.40 7.45 -14.95
C HIS A 118 2.43 6.52 -14.32
N THR A 119 3.65 7.00 -14.14
CA THR A 119 4.67 6.25 -13.42
C THR A 119 4.43 6.41 -11.91
N LEU A 120 4.06 5.33 -11.22
CA LEU A 120 3.97 5.33 -9.76
C LEU A 120 5.35 5.28 -9.13
N PHE A 121 6.25 4.45 -9.69
CA PHE A 121 7.62 4.23 -9.23
C PHE A 121 8.55 4.03 -10.43
N THR A 122 9.80 4.49 -10.34
CA THR A 122 10.87 4.09 -11.27
C THR A 122 12.24 4.10 -10.60
N SER A 123 13.11 3.15 -10.95
CA SER A 123 14.51 3.14 -10.51
C SER A 123 15.49 3.81 -11.50
N ASN A 124 15.03 4.20 -12.69
CA ASN A 124 15.91 4.75 -13.74
C ASN A 124 16.26 6.24 -13.56
N HIS A 125 15.50 6.96 -12.73
CA HIS A 125 15.61 8.42 -12.57
C HIS A 125 15.75 8.84 -11.10
N LEU A 126 16.43 8.03 -10.29
CA LEU A 126 16.63 8.36 -8.87
C LEU A 126 17.42 9.67 -8.70
N GLY A 127 17.02 10.48 -7.74
CA GLY A 127 17.55 11.81 -7.46
C GLY A 127 17.00 12.92 -8.35
N GLN A 128 16.11 12.62 -9.30
CA GLN A 128 15.49 13.59 -10.20
C GLN A 128 14.00 13.76 -9.91
N VAL A 129 13.47 14.96 -10.19
CA VAL A 129 12.02 15.15 -10.32
C VAL A 129 11.59 14.35 -11.54
N TYR A 130 10.63 13.44 -11.36
CA TYR A 130 10.15 12.60 -12.47
C TYR A 130 8.69 12.88 -12.84
N SER A 131 7.93 13.49 -11.93
CA SER A 131 6.53 13.84 -12.16
C SER A 131 6.23 15.22 -11.58
N THR A 132 5.54 16.02 -12.38
CA THR A 132 4.87 17.24 -11.96
C THR A 132 3.41 17.10 -12.39
N SER A 133 2.49 17.11 -11.43
CA SER A 133 1.06 17.06 -11.71
C SER A 133 0.36 18.27 -11.10
N THR A 134 -0.73 18.71 -11.73
CA THR A 134 -1.64 19.70 -11.17
C THR A 134 -2.97 19.03 -10.87
N LEU A 135 -3.42 19.12 -9.62
CA LEU A 135 -4.70 18.56 -9.21
C LEU A 135 -5.78 19.65 -9.26
N ASP A 136 -6.78 19.39 -10.09
CA ASP A 136 -7.97 20.21 -10.25
C ASP A 136 -9.07 19.71 -9.29
N ASN A 137 -9.83 20.63 -8.66
CA ASN A 137 -11.01 20.25 -7.84
C ASN A 137 -12.31 20.17 -8.65
N GLY A 138 -12.25 20.34 -9.97
CA GLY A 138 -13.40 20.41 -10.87
C GLY A 138 -14.18 21.72 -10.81
N SER A 139 -13.65 22.76 -10.14
CA SER A 139 -14.29 24.07 -10.06
C SER A 139 -14.03 24.88 -11.33
N PRO A 140 -15.08 25.31 -12.05
CA PRO A 140 -14.93 26.14 -13.25
C PRO A 140 -14.38 27.55 -12.94
N THR A 141 -14.33 27.95 -11.66
CA THR A 141 -13.89 29.30 -11.25
C THR A 141 -12.55 29.29 -10.51
N ASN A 142 -12.12 28.14 -9.99
CA ASN A 142 -10.84 28.02 -9.29
C ASN A 142 -10.31 26.57 -9.42
N PRO A 143 -9.93 26.18 -10.65
CA PRO A 143 -9.72 24.78 -11.00
C PRO A 143 -8.54 24.18 -10.22
N VAL A 144 -7.38 24.83 -10.22
CA VAL A 144 -6.15 24.20 -9.72
C VAL A 144 -5.92 24.51 -8.25
N ASN A 145 -5.82 23.48 -7.41
CA ASN A 145 -5.62 23.67 -5.96
C ASN A 145 -4.22 23.26 -5.52
N LEU A 146 -3.60 22.30 -6.21
CA LEU A 146 -2.31 21.74 -5.84
C LEU A 146 -1.43 21.51 -7.06
N MET A 147 -0.14 21.79 -6.91
CA MET A 147 0.92 21.24 -7.74
C MET A 147 1.68 20.21 -6.92
N GLU A 148 1.77 18.99 -7.41
CA GLU A 148 2.58 17.93 -6.80
C GLU A 148 3.87 17.74 -7.58
N LEU A 149 4.97 17.61 -6.84
CA LEU A 149 6.29 17.34 -7.35
C LEU A 149 6.80 16.06 -6.71
N ASP A 150 7.00 15.02 -7.52
CA ASP A 150 7.51 13.74 -7.05
C ASP A 150 8.99 13.58 -7.37
N VAL A 151 9.75 13.19 -6.34
CA VAL A 151 11.19 12.88 -6.44
C VAL A 151 11.43 11.51 -5.80
N TRP A 152 11.97 10.57 -6.56
CA TRP A 152 12.53 9.35 -5.99
C TRP A 152 13.95 9.63 -5.53
N THR A 153 14.32 9.26 -4.30
CA THR A 153 15.62 9.64 -3.72
C THR A 153 16.68 8.54 -3.88
N ASN A 154 17.96 8.95 -3.89
CA ASN A 154 19.15 8.10 -3.91
C ASN A 154 20.10 8.63 -2.81
N PRO A 155 20.39 7.90 -1.72
CA PRO A 155 20.33 6.44 -1.57
C PRO A 155 19.07 5.89 -0.87
N LYS A 156 18.92 4.55 -0.96
CA LYS A 156 17.88 3.78 -0.27
C LYS A 156 17.87 4.08 1.24
N LYS A 157 16.67 4.17 1.84
CA LYS A 157 16.44 4.44 3.27
C LYS A 157 16.04 3.16 3.99
N THR A 158 16.59 2.93 5.17
CA THR A 158 16.17 1.79 6.01
C THR A 158 14.85 2.12 6.70
N ILE A 159 13.82 1.31 6.43
CA ILE A 159 12.50 1.40 7.05
C ILE A 159 12.25 0.17 7.90
N THR A 160 11.76 0.37 9.11
CA THR A 160 11.44 -0.72 10.04
C THR A 160 9.94 -0.78 10.27
N THR A 161 9.36 -1.95 10.08
CA THR A 161 7.95 -2.27 10.35
C THR A 161 7.86 -3.48 11.29
N SER A 162 6.65 -3.95 11.58
CA SER A 162 6.45 -5.21 12.31
C SER A 162 6.97 -6.44 11.56
N LEU A 163 7.23 -6.32 10.26
CA LEU A 163 7.74 -7.38 9.39
C LEU A 163 9.27 -7.43 9.32
N GLY A 164 9.97 -6.46 9.90
CA GLY A 164 11.42 -6.36 9.89
C GLY A 164 11.94 -5.02 9.37
N SER A 165 13.24 -4.97 9.06
CA SER A 165 13.92 -3.79 8.52
C SER A 165 14.29 -4.01 7.06
N PHE A 166 13.99 -3.02 6.22
CA PHE A 166 14.11 -3.10 4.77
C PHE A 166 14.84 -1.89 4.22
N SER A 167 15.74 -2.11 3.26
CA SER A 167 16.41 -1.01 2.52
C SER A 167 15.53 -0.61 1.34
N CYS A 168 14.76 0.48 1.52
CA CYS A 168 13.70 0.90 0.60
C CYS A 168 14.14 2.04 -0.33
N PHE A 169 13.56 2.10 -1.51
CA PHE A 169 13.47 3.37 -2.24
C PHE A 169 12.46 4.28 -1.54
N GLU A 170 12.73 5.58 -1.55
CA GLU A 170 11.84 6.60 -1.00
C GLU A 170 11.37 7.50 -2.13
N ARG A 171 10.06 7.69 -2.23
CA ARG A 171 9.46 8.81 -2.95
C ARG A 171 9.18 9.89 -1.95
N GLN A 172 9.64 11.08 -2.24
CA GLN A 172 9.16 12.29 -1.61
C GLN A 172 8.21 12.99 -2.57
N THR A 173 6.99 13.25 -2.13
CA THR A 173 6.06 14.12 -2.83
C THR A 173 5.95 15.44 -2.10
N ARG A 174 6.11 16.55 -2.83
CA ARG A 174 5.88 17.90 -2.33
C ARG A 174 4.61 18.46 -2.97
N ALA A 175 3.57 18.61 -2.17
CA ALA A 175 2.34 19.27 -2.56
C ALA A 175 2.40 20.77 -2.22
N THR A 176 2.31 21.61 -3.25
CA THR A 176 2.33 23.06 -3.14
C THR A 176 0.96 23.61 -3.52
N PRO A 177 0.24 24.28 -2.60
CA PRO A 177 -1.03 24.90 -2.93
C PRO A 177 -0.85 26.07 -3.90
N LEU A 178 -1.72 26.14 -4.90
CA LEU A 178 -1.77 27.25 -5.87
C LEU A 178 -2.86 28.29 -5.54
N VAL A 179 -3.65 28.00 -4.52
CA VAL A 179 -4.71 28.84 -3.95
C VAL A 179 -4.46 29.04 -2.45
N PRO A 180 -5.11 30.02 -1.79
CA PRO A 180 -5.05 30.13 -0.34
C PRO A 180 -5.40 28.80 0.34
N TYR A 181 -4.43 28.24 1.06
CA TYR A 181 -4.53 26.93 1.67
C TYR A 181 -4.08 26.99 3.13
N PRO A 182 -4.94 26.62 4.10
CA PRO A 182 -4.66 26.80 5.51
C PRO A 182 -3.51 25.96 6.06
N HIS A 183 -3.07 24.93 5.32
CA HIS A 183 -2.02 24.01 5.79
C HIS A 183 -0.67 24.17 5.06
N GLY A 184 -0.58 25.12 4.12
CA GLY A 184 0.66 25.42 3.39
C GLY A 184 1.23 24.27 2.55
N VAL A 185 2.53 24.33 2.27
CA VAL A 185 3.24 23.27 1.53
C VAL A 185 3.33 22.01 2.40
N ARG A 186 3.02 20.85 1.81
CA ARG A 186 3.09 19.56 2.51
C ARG A 186 4.08 18.63 1.82
N ASN A 187 4.84 17.89 2.62
CA ASN A 187 5.67 16.79 2.14
C ASN A 187 5.15 15.48 2.71
N PHE A 188 5.18 14.43 1.91
CA PHE A 188 4.82 13.09 2.30
C PHE A 188 5.66 12.08 1.54
N TYR A 189 5.72 10.87 2.09
CA TYR A 189 6.68 9.87 1.68
C TYR A 189 6.03 8.52 1.39
N THR A 190 6.51 7.87 0.34
CA THR A 190 6.19 6.47 0.05
C THR A 190 7.49 5.66 0.07
N TYR A 191 7.49 4.57 0.81
CA TYR A 191 8.64 3.69 0.98
C TYR A 191 8.39 2.35 0.33
N TYR A 192 9.33 1.99 -0.54
CA TYR A 192 9.17 0.92 -1.48
C TYR A 192 10.27 -0.13 -1.32
N TYR A 193 9.91 -1.39 -1.14
CA TYR A 193 10.88 -2.49 -1.11
C TYR A 193 10.69 -3.43 -2.30
N GLU A 194 11.80 -3.68 -2.99
CA GLU A 194 11.86 -4.63 -4.10
C GLU A 194 11.34 -5.99 -3.64
N SER A 195 10.46 -6.62 -4.43
CA SER A 195 9.86 -7.94 -4.16
C SER A 195 8.73 -7.99 -3.14
N ILE A 196 8.41 -6.89 -2.45
CA ILE A 196 7.21 -6.80 -1.59
C ILE A 196 6.27 -5.73 -2.11
N GLY A 197 6.76 -4.55 -2.49
CA GLY A 197 5.94 -3.40 -2.84
C GLY A 197 6.05 -2.28 -1.83
N VAL A 198 4.93 -1.60 -1.58
CA VAL A 198 4.88 -0.43 -0.69
C VAL A 198 4.83 -0.87 0.76
N LEU A 199 5.84 -0.50 1.55
CA LEU A 199 5.89 -0.80 2.98
C LEU A 199 5.20 0.27 3.82
N VAL A 200 5.36 1.54 3.43
CA VAL A 200 4.75 2.68 4.10
C VAL A 200 4.32 3.67 3.03
N ASN A 201 3.10 4.18 3.14
CA ASN A 201 2.58 5.25 2.30
C ASN A 201 2.02 6.36 3.17
N GLU A 202 2.52 7.57 3.01
CA GLU A 202 1.92 8.76 3.57
C GLU A 202 1.09 9.49 2.53
N PHE A 203 -0.05 10.03 2.94
CA PHE A 203 -0.92 10.84 2.09
C PHE A 203 -1.68 11.85 2.93
N PHE A 204 -2.41 12.74 2.27
CA PHE A 204 -3.31 13.67 2.93
C PHE A 204 -4.52 13.96 2.07
N PHE A 205 -5.59 14.41 2.71
CA PHE A 205 -6.71 15.01 2.00
C PHE A 205 -6.52 16.51 2.00
N PHE A 206 -6.75 17.15 0.85
CA PHE A 206 -6.61 18.60 0.72
C PHE A 206 -7.39 19.33 1.82
N SER A 207 -8.64 18.93 2.08
CA SER A 207 -9.51 19.51 3.10
C SER A 207 -9.12 19.22 4.56
N SER A 208 -8.08 18.43 4.83
CA SER A 208 -7.73 17.96 6.17
C SER A 208 -6.37 18.48 6.64
N PRO A 209 -6.26 18.99 7.88
CA PRO A 209 -4.97 19.29 8.49
C PRO A 209 -4.15 18.03 8.79
N ASN A 210 -4.80 16.87 8.90
CA ASN A 210 -4.15 15.63 9.29
C ASN A 210 -3.33 15.05 8.14
N LYS A 211 -2.29 14.31 8.50
CA LYS A 211 -1.60 13.37 7.59
C LYS A 211 -2.15 11.97 7.84
N TYR A 212 -2.06 11.10 6.85
CA TYR A 212 -2.39 9.70 6.99
C TYR A 212 -1.19 8.85 6.61
N GLU A 213 -1.03 7.71 7.27
CA GLU A 213 0.11 6.82 7.10
C GLU A 213 -0.40 5.37 7.10
N SER A 214 -0.27 4.68 5.96
CA SER A 214 -0.53 3.24 5.84
C SER A 214 0.78 2.47 6.01
N ARG A 215 0.81 1.48 6.91
CA ARG A 215 1.97 0.63 7.20
C ARG A 215 1.67 -0.82 6.91
N LEU A 216 2.51 -1.47 6.10
CA LEU A 216 2.36 -2.89 5.80
C LEU A 216 2.64 -3.72 7.07
N VAL A 217 1.68 -4.55 7.44
CA VAL A 217 1.77 -5.43 8.62
C VAL A 217 1.69 -6.91 8.29
N ARG A 218 1.19 -7.27 7.09
CA ARG A 218 1.12 -8.65 6.60
C ARG A 218 1.00 -8.65 5.08
N TYR A 219 1.48 -9.69 4.42
CA TYR A 219 1.28 -9.90 2.98
C TYR A 219 1.28 -11.39 2.63
N HIS A 220 0.82 -11.72 1.43
CA HIS A 220 0.91 -13.04 0.81
C HIS A 220 1.25 -12.89 -0.67
N LEU A 221 2.26 -13.62 -1.12
CA LEU A 221 2.74 -13.63 -2.50
C LEU A 221 2.78 -15.07 -3.00
N ASN A 222 2.19 -15.32 -4.17
CA ASN A 222 2.22 -16.61 -4.88
C ASN A 222 3.54 -16.87 -5.60
#